data_AF-D4L3Q1-F1
#
_entry.id   AF-D4L3Q1-F1
#
_cell.length_a   1.000
_cell.length_b   1.000
_cell.length_c   1.000
_cell.angle_alpha   90.00
_cell.angle_beta   90.00
_cell.angle_gamma   90.00
#
_symmetry.space_group_name_H-M   'P 1'
#
loop_
_entity.id
_entity.type
_entity.pdbx_description
1 polymer ?
#
loop_
_entity_poly.entity_id
_entity_poly.type
_entity_poly.pdbx_seq_one_letter_code
_entity_poly.pdbx_strand_id
1 'polypeptide(L)'
;MLNREKYAEEIMDIACEGGNIALINGKLEKCRGVCDKCDFCDNDIRNAGRCREKAKEWANSQYVDWSEVPVDTPILVRDSELFAWSKEHFAKYEDETVYTWDYGKTSWSTYDGKMSSYKYAMLPESED
;
A
#
# COMPACT_ATOMS: atom_id res chain seq x y z
N MET A 1 8.25 -6.26 11.30
CA MET A 1 7.04 -5.94 12.07
C MET A 1 5.89 -6.03 11.09
N LEU A 2 4.76 -6.60 11.48
CA LEU A 2 3.55 -6.67 10.67
C LEU A 2 2.69 -5.42 10.86
N ASN A 3 1.81 -5.12 9.91
CA ASN A 3 0.89 -3.98 10.04
C ASN A 3 0.02 -4.09 11.31
N ARG A 4 -0.49 -5.28 11.66
CA ARG A 4 -1.27 -5.47 12.90
C ARG A 4 -0.51 -5.14 14.19
N GLU A 5 0.81 -5.25 14.16
CA GLU A 5 1.66 -4.94 15.31
C GLU A 5 1.92 -3.44 15.38
N LYS A 6 2.15 -2.81 14.23
CA LYS A 6 2.34 -1.36 14.11
C LYS A 6 1.08 -0.59 14.50
N TYR A 7 -0.09 -1.04 14.03
CA TYR A 7 -1.38 -0.36 14.18
C TYR A 7 -2.28 -1.00 15.24
N ALA A 8 -1.69 -1.64 16.26
CA ALA A 8 -2.44 -2.44 17.23
C ALA A 8 -3.47 -1.61 18.01
N GLU A 9 -3.13 -0.36 18.36
CA GLU A 9 -3.99 0.56 19.10
C GLU A 9 -5.17 1.02 18.24
N GLU A 10 -4.94 1.52 17.02
CA GLU A 10 -6.01 1.97 16.13
C GLU A 10 -6.97 0.83 15.76
N ILE A 11 -6.44 -0.37 15.52
CA ILE A 11 -7.26 -1.56 15.26
C ILE A 11 -8.14 -1.90 16.47
N MET A 12 -7.58 -1.81 17.69
CA MET A 12 -8.30 -2.11 18.92
C MET A 12 -9.42 -1.10 19.17
N ASP A 13 -9.16 0.19 18.99
CA ASP A 13 -10.15 1.26 19.14
C ASP A 13 -11.34 1.04 18.19
N ILE A 14 -11.08 0.81 16.90
CA ILE A 14 -12.13 0.55 15.91
C ILE A 14 -12.95 -0.70 16.27
N ALA A 15 -12.28 -1.76 16.73
CA ALA A 15 -12.93 -3.00 17.14
C ALA A 15 -13.82 -2.81 18.38
N CYS A 16 -13.37 -2.04 19.37
CA CYS A 16 -14.13 -1.70 20.58
C CYS A 16 -15.39 -0.89 20.26
N GLU A 17 -15.40 -0.08 19.20
CA GLU A 17 -16.60 0.59 18.71
C GLU A 17 -17.53 -0.29 17.85
N GLY A 18 -17.22 -1.59 17.70
CA GLY A 18 -18.00 -2.54 16.91
C GLY A 18 -17.87 -2.35 15.40
N GLY A 19 -16.80 -1.72 14.92
CA GLY A 19 -16.55 -1.47 13.51
C GLY A 19 -15.68 -2.53 12.82
N ASN A 20 -15.79 -2.62 11.50
CA ASN A 20 -14.74 -3.20 10.66
C ASN A 20 -13.72 -2.10 10.31
N ILE A 21 -12.46 -2.46 10.13
CA ILE A 21 -11.43 -1.50 9.66
C ILE A 21 -11.57 -1.24 8.15
N ALA A 22 -11.28 -0.03 7.75
CA ALA A 22 -11.07 0.43 6.38
C ALA A 22 -9.71 1.14 6.32
N LEU A 23 -9.04 1.06 5.17
CA LEU A 23 -7.82 1.83 4.90
C LEU A 23 -8.17 2.83 3.80
N ILE A 24 -8.06 4.13 4.10
CA ILE A 24 -8.41 5.21 3.19
C ILE A 24 -7.23 6.16 3.13
N ASN A 25 -6.58 6.26 1.96
CA ASN A 25 -5.38 7.08 1.77
C ASN A 25 -4.31 6.78 2.83
N GLY A 26 -4.00 5.52 3.10
CA GLY A 26 -3.00 5.15 4.11
C GLY A 26 -3.45 5.23 5.58
N LYS A 27 -4.65 5.76 5.87
CA LYS A 27 -5.18 5.89 7.24
C LYS A 27 -6.20 4.82 7.59
N LEU A 28 -6.04 4.22 8.77
CA LEU A 28 -7.05 3.33 9.32
C LEU A 28 -8.24 4.11 9.84
N GLU A 29 -9.42 3.71 9.40
CA GLU A 29 -10.69 4.32 9.73
C GLU A 29 -11.74 3.25 10.00
N LYS A 30 -12.79 3.61 10.73
CA LYS A 30 -13.98 2.76 10.83
C LYS A 30 -14.68 2.69 9.48
N CYS A 31 -14.94 1.49 8.99
CA CYS A 31 -15.67 1.29 7.74
C CYS A 31 -17.11 1.82 7.87
N ARG A 32 -17.46 2.80 7.04
CA ARG A 32 -18.81 3.41 6.97
C ARG A 32 -19.61 2.97 5.74
N GLY A 33 -19.18 1.91 5.06
CA GLY A 33 -19.77 1.47 3.79
C GLY A 33 -19.37 2.32 2.58
N VAL A 34 -18.36 3.18 2.71
CA VAL A 34 -17.79 3.99 1.63
C VAL A 34 -16.74 3.15 0.89
N CYS A 35 -17.23 2.25 0.03
CA CYS A 35 -16.40 1.24 -0.63
C CYS A 35 -15.54 1.81 -1.77
N ASP A 36 -15.91 2.94 -2.36
CA ASP A 36 -15.21 3.55 -3.49
C ASP A 36 -13.82 4.08 -3.13
N LYS A 37 -13.60 4.42 -1.85
CA LYS A 37 -12.34 5.01 -1.34
C LYS A 37 -11.52 4.10 -0.44
N CYS A 38 -12.06 2.93 -0.08
CA CYS A 38 -11.41 2.01 0.82
C CYS A 38 -10.48 1.09 0.03
N ASP A 39 -9.24 0.96 0.46
CA ASP A 39 -8.23 0.12 -0.20
C ASP A 39 -8.49 -1.38 -0.04
N PHE A 40 -9.30 -1.74 0.95
CA PHE A 40 -9.81 -3.10 1.11
C PHE A 40 -11.06 -3.37 0.26
N CYS A 41 -11.64 -2.35 -0.35
CA CYS A 41 -12.77 -2.50 -1.25
C CYS A 41 -12.25 -2.57 -2.69
N ASP A 42 -12.76 -3.56 -3.43
CA ASP A 42 -12.59 -3.64 -4.86
C ASP A 42 -13.88 -3.18 -5.53
N ASN A 43 -13.76 -2.32 -6.54
CA ASN A 43 -14.90 -1.91 -7.36
C ASN A 43 -15.22 -2.97 -8.43
N ASP A 44 -14.39 -4.01 -8.60
CA ASP A 44 -14.73 -5.17 -9.42
C ASP A 44 -15.83 -6.01 -8.74
N ILE A 45 -16.94 -6.21 -9.44
CA ILE A 45 -18.08 -7.05 -9.04
C ILE A 45 -17.63 -8.47 -8.64
N ARG A 46 -16.53 -8.99 -9.22
CA ARG A 46 -15.98 -10.31 -8.91
C ARG A 46 -15.36 -10.40 -7.52
N ASN A 47 -14.97 -9.26 -6.94
CA ASN A 47 -14.30 -9.14 -5.64
C ASN A 47 -15.13 -8.36 -4.61
N ALA A 48 -16.37 -7.98 -4.96
CA ALA A 48 -17.27 -7.27 -4.07
C ALA A 48 -17.49 -8.06 -2.76
N GLY A 49 -17.24 -7.42 -1.62
CA GLY A 49 -17.44 -8.01 -0.30
C GLY A 49 -16.22 -8.74 0.30
N ARG A 50 -15.06 -8.76 -0.38
CA ARG A 50 -13.83 -9.39 0.15
C ARG A 50 -13.01 -8.49 1.10
N CYS A 51 -13.58 -7.38 1.58
CA CYS A 51 -12.86 -6.40 2.41
C CYS A 51 -12.24 -7.02 3.66
N ARG A 52 -12.90 -7.99 4.28
CA ARG A 52 -12.40 -8.68 5.46
C ARG A 52 -11.15 -9.52 5.16
N GLU A 53 -11.10 -10.16 4.01
CA GLU A 53 -9.94 -10.96 3.59
C GLU A 53 -8.76 -10.04 3.28
N LYS A 54 -8.98 -8.95 2.53
CA LYS A 54 -7.94 -7.95 2.24
C LYS A 54 -7.41 -7.27 3.50
N ALA A 55 -8.30 -6.89 4.43
CA ALA A 55 -7.90 -6.36 5.73
C ALA A 55 -7.03 -7.36 6.52
N LYS A 56 -7.35 -8.66 6.45
CA LYS A 56 -6.56 -9.72 7.07
C LYS A 56 -5.21 -9.88 6.37
N GLU A 57 -5.15 -9.89 5.04
CA GLU A 57 -3.90 -9.96 4.28
C GLU A 57 -2.99 -8.77 4.61
N TRP A 58 -3.54 -7.56 4.56
CA TRP A 58 -2.85 -6.33 4.95
C TRP A 58 -2.34 -6.40 6.40
N ALA A 59 -3.17 -6.82 7.35
CA ALA A 59 -2.79 -6.90 8.76
C ALA A 59 -1.61 -7.86 9.00
N ASN A 60 -1.45 -8.88 8.15
CA ASN A 60 -0.37 -9.86 8.24
C ASN A 60 0.78 -9.61 7.25
N SER A 61 0.73 -8.55 6.45
CA SER A 61 1.86 -8.17 5.61
C SER A 61 2.89 -7.37 6.42
N GLN A 62 4.13 -7.38 5.94
CA GLN A 62 5.23 -6.64 6.53
C GLN A 62 4.94 -5.14 6.47
N TYR A 63 5.07 -4.47 7.62
CA TYR A 63 5.07 -3.01 7.70
C TYR A 63 6.37 -2.46 7.14
N VAL A 64 6.25 -1.44 6.30
CA VAL A 64 7.35 -0.67 5.72
C VAL A 64 7.10 0.80 6.01
N ASP A 65 8.04 1.45 6.68
CA ASP A 65 8.05 2.91 6.81
C ASP A 65 8.69 3.50 5.56
N TRP A 66 7.85 3.86 4.59
CA TRP A 66 8.28 4.40 3.31
C TRP A 66 9.01 5.74 3.43
N SER A 67 8.87 6.47 4.53
CA SER A 67 9.60 7.72 4.76
C SER A 67 11.10 7.50 5.02
N GLU A 68 11.47 6.31 5.48
CA GLU A 68 12.85 5.91 5.79
C GLU A 68 13.48 5.05 4.68
N VAL A 69 12.73 4.73 3.62
CA VAL A 69 13.25 3.93 2.49
C VAL A 69 14.19 4.81 1.66
N PRO A 70 15.45 4.38 1.41
CA PRO A 70 16.37 5.14 0.59
C PRO A 70 15.89 5.29 -0.86
N VAL A 71 16.18 6.44 -1.47
CA VAL A 71 16.00 6.67 -2.91
C VAL A 71 16.74 5.58 -3.70
N ASP A 72 16.16 5.18 -4.82
CA ASP A 72 16.62 4.12 -5.71
C ASP A 72 16.55 2.69 -5.14
N THR A 73 15.92 2.49 -3.97
CA THR A 73 15.65 1.14 -3.46
C THR A 73 14.75 0.36 -4.45
N PRO A 74 15.12 -0.86 -4.89
CA PRO A 74 14.25 -1.69 -5.72
C PRO A 74 12.97 -2.05 -4.96
N ILE A 75 11.82 -1.85 -5.60
CA ILE A 75 10.50 -2.16 -5.04
C ILE A 75 9.60 -2.83 -6.08
N LEU A 76 8.58 -3.52 -5.58
CA LEU A 76 7.49 -4.03 -6.41
C LEU A 76 6.29 -3.11 -6.25
N VAL A 77 5.70 -2.67 -7.37
CA VAL A 77 4.52 -1.79 -7.38
C VAL A 77 3.42 -2.23 -8.34
N ARG A 78 2.18 -1.82 -8.06
CA ARG A 78 1.03 -1.97 -8.96
C ARG A 78 -0.10 -1.01 -8.57
N ASP A 79 -0.94 -0.64 -9.54
CA ASP A 79 -2.12 0.22 -9.30
C ASP A 79 -3.39 -0.55 -8.95
N SER A 80 -3.44 -1.81 -9.35
CA SER A 80 -4.60 -2.69 -9.14
C SER A 80 -4.12 -4.12 -8.93
N GLU A 81 -4.89 -4.89 -8.16
CA GLU A 81 -4.65 -6.33 -7.98
C GLU A 81 -4.79 -7.12 -9.28
N LEU A 82 -5.48 -6.57 -10.29
CA LEU A 82 -5.59 -7.17 -11.62
C LEU A 82 -4.30 -7.06 -12.43
N PHE A 83 -3.37 -6.21 -12.02
CA PHE A 83 -2.09 -6.03 -12.70
C PHE A 83 -0.98 -6.82 -12.01
N ALA A 84 -0.05 -7.31 -12.84
CA ALA A 84 1.18 -7.92 -12.35
C ALA A 84 2.03 -6.88 -11.61
N TRP A 85 2.80 -7.34 -10.63
CA TRP A 85 3.80 -6.51 -9.96
C TRP A 85 4.86 -6.06 -10.96
N SER A 86 5.11 -4.75 -11.00
CA SER A 86 6.20 -4.15 -11.78
C SER A 86 7.40 -3.92 -10.88
N LYS A 87 8.60 -4.21 -11.39
CA LYS A 87 9.86 -3.94 -10.71
C LYS A 87 10.28 -2.51 -11.03
N GLU A 88 10.36 -1.67 -10.02
CA GLU A 88 10.67 -0.24 -10.14
C GLU A 88 11.66 0.17 -9.06
N HIS A 89 12.11 1.42 -9.09
CA HIS A 89 12.95 2.00 -8.04
C HIS A 89 12.21 3.11 -7.30
N PHE A 90 12.27 3.06 -5.97
CA PHE A 90 11.67 4.05 -5.08
C PHE A 90 12.25 5.44 -5.34
N ALA A 91 11.38 6.43 -5.53
CA ALA A 91 11.77 7.83 -5.75
C ALA A 91 11.52 8.68 -4.50
N LYS A 92 10.32 8.59 -3.93
CA LYS A 92 9.93 9.31 -2.70
C LYS A 92 8.64 8.74 -2.10
N TYR A 93 8.36 9.19 -0.88
CA TYR A 93 7.08 8.98 -0.20
C TYR A 93 6.53 10.34 0.24
N GLU A 94 5.31 10.67 -0.21
CA GLU A 94 4.64 11.93 0.08
C GLU A 94 3.13 11.69 0.12
N ASP A 95 2.42 12.34 1.05
CA ASP A 95 0.97 12.23 1.21
C ASP A 95 0.48 10.76 1.22
N GLU A 96 1.13 9.93 2.03
CA GLU A 96 0.86 8.50 2.19
C GLU A 96 0.98 7.68 0.89
N THR A 97 1.61 8.25 -0.14
CA THR A 97 1.70 7.69 -1.49
C THR A 97 3.17 7.40 -1.86
N VAL A 98 3.41 6.19 -2.36
CA VAL A 98 4.73 5.77 -2.87
C VAL A 98 4.86 6.21 -4.32
N TYR A 99 5.99 6.85 -4.63
CA TYR A 99 6.38 7.22 -5.98
C TYR A 99 7.60 6.44 -6.43
N THR A 100 7.61 6.03 -7.70
CA THR A 100 8.78 5.46 -8.36
C THR A 100 9.23 6.32 -9.51
N TRP A 101 10.49 6.14 -9.93
CA TRP A 101 10.96 6.71 -11.18
C TRP A 101 10.27 6.01 -12.36
N ASP A 102 9.90 6.77 -13.38
CA ASP A 102 9.26 6.20 -14.56
C ASP A 102 10.20 5.24 -15.33
N TYR A 103 9.62 4.17 -15.86
CA TYR A 103 10.28 3.21 -16.76
C TYR A 103 11.46 2.46 -16.14
N GLY A 104 11.39 2.07 -14.86
CA GLY A 104 12.45 1.30 -14.20
C GLY A 104 13.74 2.08 -13.96
N LYS A 105 13.71 3.41 -14.10
CA LYS A 105 14.88 4.29 -13.94
C LYS A 105 15.26 4.48 -12.48
N THR A 106 16.33 5.25 -12.28
CA THR A 106 16.88 5.66 -10.98
C THR A 106 17.10 7.18 -10.97
N SER A 107 17.48 7.75 -9.84
CA SER A 107 17.81 9.17 -9.71
C SER A 107 18.98 9.59 -10.63
N TRP A 108 19.80 8.63 -11.06
CA TRP A 108 20.93 8.84 -11.97
C TRP A 108 20.58 8.77 -13.46
N SER A 109 19.54 8.02 -13.80
CA SER A 109 19.16 7.73 -15.20
C SER A 109 17.87 8.43 -15.64
N THR A 110 17.15 9.04 -14.69
CA THR A 110 16.05 9.94 -14.98
C THR A 110 16.57 11.27 -15.52
N TYR A 111 16.00 11.72 -16.64
CA TYR A 111 16.43 12.96 -17.32
C TYR A 111 15.48 14.12 -17.04
N ASP A 112 14.20 13.83 -16.85
CA ASP A 112 13.12 14.80 -16.64
C ASP A 112 12.54 14.73 -15.22
N GLY A 113 13.04 13.82 -14.37
CA GLY A 113 12.57 13.64 -13.00
C GLY A 113 11.14 13.13 -12.92
N LYS A 114 10.62 12.53 -14.00
CA LYS A 114 9.26 11.98 -14.00
C LYS A 114 9.13 10.81 -13.04
N MET A 115 7.98 10.79 -12.39
CA MET A 115 7.62 9.81 -11.38
C MET A 115 6.16 9.38 -11.57
N SER A 116 5.89 8.15 -11.17
CA SER A 116 4.55 7.57 -11.12
C SER A 116 4.21 7.18 -9.68
N SER A 117 2.99 7.48 -9.25
CA SER A 117 2.46 7.07 -7.96
C SER A 117 1.78 5.71 -8.07
N TYR A 118 1.93 4.87 -7.04
CA TYR A 118 1.29 3.55 -7.02
C TYR A 118 0.46 3.32 -5.77
N LYS A 119 -0.66 2.62 -5.96
CA LYS A 119 -1.56 2.23 -4.87
C LYS A 119 -0.97 1.16 -3.95
N TYR A 120 -0.25 0.19 -4.53
CA TYR A 120 0.34 -0.92 -3.79
C TYR A 120 1.85 -0.94 -4.01
N ALA A 121 2.60 -1.09 -2.92
CA ALA A 121 4.05 -1.21 -2.93
C ALA A 121 4.51 -2.24 -1.90
N MET A 122 5.58 -2.97 -2.20
CA MET A 122 6.28 -3.83 -1.24
C MET A 122 7.76 -3.95 -1.59
N LEU A 123 8.58 -4.29 -0.60
CA LEU A 123 9.97 -4.68 -0.84
C LEU A 123 10.01 -6.06 -1.52
N PRO A 124 10.92 -6.29 -2.47
CA PRO A 124 11.16 -7.62 -3.02
C PRO A 124 11.69 -8.54 -1.90
N GLU A 125 11.41 -9.83 -2.02
CA GLU A 125 12.11 -10.84 -1.21
C GLU A 125 13.61 -10.77 -1.53
N SER A 126 14.45 -10.89 -0.51
CA SER A 126 15.90 -10.99 -0.73
C SER A 126 16.17 -12.23 -1.58
N GLU A 127 16.87 -12.05 -2.69
CA GLU A 127 17.48 -13.17 -3.41
C GLU A 127 18.63 -13.67 -2.52
N ASP A 128 18.43 -14.81 -1.84
CA ASP A 128 19.48 -15.54 -1.10
C ASP A 128 20.59 -16.06 -2.04
#